data_AF-A0AB37QPB1-F1
#
_entry.id   AF-A0AB37QPB1-F1
#
_cell.length_a   1.000
_cell.length_b   1.000
_cell.length_c   1.000
_cell.angle_alpha   90.00
_cell.angle_beta   90.00
_cell.angle_gamma   90.00
#
_symmetry.space_group_name_H-M   'P 1'
#
loop_
_entity.id
_entity.type
_entity.pdbx_description
1 polymer ?
#
loop_
_entity_poly.entity_id
_entity_poly.type
_entity_poly.pdbx_seq_one_letter_code
_entity_poly.pdbx_strand_id
1 'polypeptide(L)'
;MQQSAEAFQEYLKSQPQNTQNQLQLARLYLQTGDLDPAVEALQRATSLDPGNIEAALAHIELLDRKGQAEQARGLFAGLLERNPGSSMLQHALGMWLLNHGQAEFALLSLAKATELAPDNNDYRYDLAVALHSLNELEAAQKQLTQIVQNQPANRKARVLLIQYWKENGQLQNVQILLAELEQQNPDDPELQQGL
;
A
#
# COMPACT_ATOMS: atom_id res chain seq x y z
N MET A 1 -3.85 -16.11 25.62
CA MET A 1 -3.94 -15.82 24.18
C MET A 1 -3.55 -17.05 23.34
N GLN A 2 -2.46 -17.76 23.63
CA GLN A 2 -2.09 -19.04 22.99
C GLN A 2 -3.20 -20.12 23.06
N GLN A 3 -3.85 -20.25 24.22
CA GLN A 3 -5.03 -21.12 24.39
C GLN A 3 -6.21 -20.79 23.45
N SER A 4 -6.31 -19.57 22.92
CA SER A 4 -7.39 -19.17 22.02
C SER A 4 -7.18 -19.73 20.61
N ALA A 5 -5.94 -19.83 20.13
CA ALA A 5 -5.64 -20.39 18.81
C ALA A 5 -5.82 -21.91 18.81
N GLU A 6 -5.33 -22.59 19.85
CA GLU A 6 -5.47 -24.05 20.02
C GLU A 6 -6.94 -24.46 20.22
N ALA A 7 -7.69 -23.75 21.07
CA ALA A 7 -9.12 -24.02 21.26
C ALA A 7 -9.93 -23.78 19.99
N PHE A 8 -9.56 -22.75 19.21
CA PHE A 8 -10.18 -22.49 17.93
C PHE A 8 -9.83 -23.57 16.90
N GLN A 9 -8.57 -24.02 16.84
CA GLN A 9 -8.18 -25.13 15.97
C GLN A 9 -8.94 -26.42 16.32
N GLU A 10 -9.12 -26.73 17.60
CA GLU A 10 -9.90 -27.90 18.03
C GLU A 10 -11.36 -27.77 17.61
N TYR A 11 -11.97 -26.59 17.82
CA TYR A 11 -13.32 -26.29 17.34
C TYR A 11 -13.43 -26.48 15.82
N LEU A 12 -12.42 -26.07 15.05
CA LEU A 12 -12.42 -26.20 13.59
C LEU A 12 -12.37 -27.65 13.09
N LYS A 13 -11.93 -28.63 13.90
CA LYS A 13 -11.88 -30.04 13.47
C LYS A 13 -13.26 -30.61 13.14
N SER A 14 -14.32 -30.09 13.76
CA SER A 14 -15.70 -30.50 13.51
C SER A 14 -16.48 -29.53 12.60
N GLN A 15 -15.81 -28.52 12.03
CA GLN A 15 -16.44 -27.51 11.17
C GLN A 15 -16.05 -27.71 9.70
N PRO A 16 -16.90 -27.29 8.75
CA PRO A 16 -16.51 -27.22 7.35
C PRO A 16 -15.28 -26.31 7.17
N GLN A 17 -14.28 -26.79 6.43
CA GLN A 17 -13.14 -25.96 6.07
C GLN A 17 -13.61 -24.82 5.16
N ASN A 18 -13.34 -23.59 5.56
CA ASN A 18 -13.57 -22.40 4.74
C ASN A 18 -12.45 -21.37 4.96
N THR A 19 -12.29 -20.49 3.99
CA THR A 19 -11.24 -19.47 3.97
C THR A 19 -11.29 -18.54 5.19
N GLN A 20 -12.50 -18.15 5.63
CA GLN A 20 -12.68 -17.22 6.75
C GLN A 20 -12.18 -17.80 8.08
N ASN A 21 -12.46 -19.07 8.34
CA ASN A 21 -12.01 -19.78 9.53
C ASN A 21 -10.48 -19.91 9.54
N GLN A 22 -9.87 -20.21 8.39
CA GLN A 22 -8.42 -20.29 8.28
C GLN A 22 -7.76 -18.91 8.45
N LEU A 23 -8.36 -17.85 7.90
CA LEU A 23 -7.94 -16.46 8.14
C LEU A 23 -8.00 -16.08 9.62
N GLN A 24 -9.10 -16.41 10.30
CA GLN A 24 -9.25 -16.14 11.73
C GLN A 24 -8.21 -16.91 12.54
N LEU A 25 -7.96 -18.18 12.21
CA LEU A 25 -6.93 -18.97 12.85
C LEU A 25 -5.53 -18.36 12.66
N ALA A 26 -5.21 -17.95 11.42
CA ALA A 26 -3.96 -17.24 11.13
C ALA A 26 -3.80 -15.96 11.96
N ARG A 27 -4.85 -15.14 12.06
CA ARG A 27 -4.83 -13.90 12.87
C ARG A 27 -4.59 -14.20 14.35
N LEU A 28 -5.19 -15.25 14.89
CA LEU A 28 -4.96 -15.67 16.28
C LEU A 28 -3.49 -16.07 16.50
N TYR A 29 -2.90 -16.82 15.56
CA TYR A 29 -1.48 -17.17 15.62
C TYR A 29 -0.54 -15.96 15.46
N LEU A 30 -0.89 -15.01 14.59
CA LEU A 30 -0.13 -13.77 14.45
C LEU A 30 -0.15 -12.93 15.73
N GLN A 31 -1.28 -12.89 16.44
CA GLN A 31 -1.39 -12.19 17.73
C GLN A 31 -0.53 -12.81 18.83
N THR A 32 -0.28 -14.12 18.77
CA THR A 32 0.54 -14.84 19.75
C THR A 32 2.01 -14.91 19.34
N GLY A 33 2.36 -14.47 18.14
CA GLY A 33 3.71 -14.53 17.59
C GLY A 33 4.09 -15.88 16.98
N ASP A 34 3.14 -16.81 16.88
CA ASP A 34 3.33 -18.15 16.33
C ASP A 34 3.32 -18.11 14.80
N LEU A 35 4.44 -17.69 14.20
CA LEU A 35 4.51 -17.41 12.76
C LEU A 35 4.38 -18.66 11.87
N ASP A 36 4.91 -19.83 12.29
CA ASP A 36 4.81 -21.06 11.50
C ASP A 36 3.35 -21.56 11.38
N PRO A 37 2.60 -21.72 12.48
CA PRO A 37 1.17 -22.06 12.39
C PRO A 37 0.33 -21.02 11.65
N ALA A 38 0.70 -19.74 11.73
CA ALA A 38 0.05 -18.69 10.95
C ALA A 38 0.25 -18.88 9.43
N VAL A 39 1.46 -19.24 8.98
CA VAL A 39 1.72 -19.55 7.56
C VAL A 39 0.88 -20.75 7.13
N GLU A 40 0.83 -21.83 7.90
CA GLU A 40 0.03 -23.00 7.54
C GLU A 40 -1.46 -22.65 7.38
N ALA A 41 -2.00 -21.85 8.30
CA ALA A 41 -3.39 -21.41 8.24
C ALA A 41 -3.64 -20.54 6.99
N LEU A 42 -2.74 -19.61 6.67
CA LEU A 42 -2.84 -18.77 5.45
C LEU A 42 -2.66 -19.59 4.16
N GLN A 43 -1.76 -20.57 4.15
CA GLN A 43 -1.60 -21.49 3.03
C GLN A 43 -2.88 -22.31 2.79
N ARG A 44 -3.52 -22.81 3.85
CA ARG A 44 -4.83 -23.47 3.75
C ARG A 44 -5.89 -22.49 3.24
N ALA A 45 -5.94 -21.26 3.75
CA ALA A 45 -6.89 -20.24 3.30
C ALA A 45 -6.76 -19.95 1.79
N THR A 46 -5.53 -19.71 1.31
CA THR A 46 -5.24 -19.45 -0.11
C THR A 46 -5.46 -20.67 -1.01
N SER A 47 -5.39 -21.88 -0.45
CA SER A 47 -5.70 -23.12 -1.19
C SER A 47 -7.20 -23.37 -1.31
N LEU A 48 -7.98 -23.00 -0.27
CA LEU A 48 -9.45 -23.10 -0.27
C LEU A 48 -10.10 -22.08 -1.20
N ASP A 49 -9.57 -20.85 -1.23
CA ASP A 49 -9.99 -19.81 -2.15
C ASP A 49 -8.78 -19.03 -2.70
N PRO A 50 -8.23 -19.48 -3.84
CA PRO A 50 -7.10 -18.79 -4.48
C PRO A 50 -7.44 -17.39 -5.02
N GLY A 51 -8.72 -17.01 -5.06
CA GLY A 51 -9.17 -15.66 -5.44
C GLY A 51 -9.30 -14.71 -4.25
N ASN A 52 -9.18 -15.21 -3.01
CA ASN A 52 -9.31 -14.39 -1.81
C ASN A 52 -8.10 -13.47 -1.63
N ILE A 53 -8.24 -12.23 -2.06
CA ILE A 53 -7.15 -11.25 -2.03
C ILE A 53 -6.68 -10.98 -0.60
N GLU A 54 -7.59 -10.94 0.38
CA GLU A 54 -7.23 -10.70 1.78
C GLU A 54 -6.33 -11.82 2.33
N ALA A 55 -6.73 -13.08 2.14
CA ALA A 55 -5.94 -14.23 2.57
C ALA A 55 -4.58 -14.27 1.90
N ALA A 56 -4.53 -13.97 0.62
CA ALA A 56 -3.29 -14.01 -0.14
C ALA A 56 -2.33 -12.87 0.22
N LEU A 57 -2.83 -11.63 0.43
CA LEU A 57 -2.00 -10.52 0.89
C LEU A 57 -1.47 -10.75 2.31
N ALA A 58 -2.30 -11.28 3.21
CA ALA A 58 -1.83 -11.66 4.55
C ALA A 58 -0.75 -12.77 4.47
N HIS A 59 -0.91 -13.73 3.55
CA HIS A 59 0.09 -14.78 3.33
C HIS A 59 1.40 -14.19 2.79
N ILE A 60 1.34 -13.33 1.77
CA ILE A 60 2.47 -12.60 1.21
C ILE A 60 3.23 -11.85 2.31
N GLU A 61 2.53 -11.06 3.13
CA GLU A 61 3.15 -10.28 4.21
C GLU A 61 3.88 -11.17 5.21
N LEU A 62 3.29 -12.33 5.56
CA LEU A 62 3.92 -13.25 6.49
C LEU A 62 5.13 -13.97 5.89
N LEU A 63 5.04 -14.38 4.62
CA LEU A 63 6.19 -14.94 3.88
C LEU A 63 7.34 -13.93 3.84
N ASP A 64 7.01 -12.66 3.62
CA ASP A 64 7.96 -11.56 3.58
C ASP A 64 8.74 -11.42 4.90
N ARG A 65 8.01 -11.38 6.02
CA ARG A 65 8.58 -11.35 7.37
C ARG A 65 9.49 -12.54 7.67
N LYS A 66 9.27 -13.68 7.00
CA LYS A 66 10.08 -14.90 7.13
C LYS A 66 11.22 -14.98 6.11
N GLY A 67 11.42 -13.94 5.29
CA GLY A 67 12.44 -13.91 4.24
C GLY A 67 12.14 -14.83 3.06
N GLN A 68 10.89 -15.26 2.89
CA GLN A 68 10.44 -16.16 1.82
C GLN A 68 9.94 -15.38 0.60
N ALA A 69 10.73 -14.41 0.15
CA ALA A 69 10.36 -13.45 -0.90
C ALA A 69 9.95 -14.11 -2.24
N GLU A 70 10.59 -15.21 -2.64
CA GLU A 70 10.22 -15.90 -3.89
C GLU A 70 8.82 -16.53 -3.83
N GLN A 71 8.41 -17.04 -2.66
CA GLN A 71 7.05 -17.56 -2.48
C GLN A 71 6.02 -16.42 -2.50
N ALA A 72 6.36 -15.28 -1.88
CA ALA A 72 5.54 -14.07 -1.92
C ALA A 72 5.34 -13.57 -3.36
N ARG A 73 6.39 -13.54 -4.18
CA ARG A 73 6.29 -13.22 -5.61
C ARG A 73 5.38 -14.18 -6.37
N GLY A 74 5.49 -15.48 -6.10
CA GLY A 74 4.61 -16.50 -6.70
C GLY A 74 3.13 -16.25 -6.40
N LEU A 75 2.82 -15.86 -5.16
CA LEU A 75 1.44 -15.50 -4.77
C LEU A 75 0.96 -14.23 -5.48
N PHE A 76 1.79 -13.19 -5.57
CA PHE A 76 1.44 -11.99 -6.35
C PHE A 76 1.13 -12.32 -7.80
N ALA A 77 1.96 -13.15 -8.45
CA ALA A 77 1.76 -13.57 -9.83
C ALA A 77 0.42 -14.29 -10.02
N GLY A 78 0.09 -15.27 -9.16
CA GLY A 78 -1.17 -16.00 -9.23
C GLY A 78 -2.40 -15.11 -8.97
N LEU A 79 -2.29 -14.13 -8.06
CA LEU A 79 -3.36 -13.17 -7.80
C LEU A 79 -3.62 -12.25 -8.99
N LEU A 80 -2.55 -11.73 -9.61
CA LEU A 80 -2.63 -10.84 -10.76
C LEU A 80 -3.05 -11.54 -12.04
N GLU A 81 -2.70 -12.82 -12.22
CA GLU A 81 -3.22 -13.64 -13.33
C GLU A 81 -4.74 -13.79 -13.26
N ARG A 82 -5.29 -13.98 -12.04
CA ARG A 82 -6.72 -14.11 -11.80
C ARG A 82 -7.45 -12.76 -11.82
N ASN A 83 -6.77 -11.69 -11.41
CA ASN A 83 -7.35 -10.36 -11.22
C ASN A 83 -6.52 -9.28 -11.93
N PRO A 84 -6.36 -9.33 -13.26
CA PRO A 84 -5.45 -8.45 -13.99
C PRO A 84 -5.85 -6.97 -13.91
N GLY A 85 -7.13 -6.68 -13.64
CA GLY A 85 -7.67 -5.33 -13.48
C GLY A 85 -7.68 -4.81 -12.03
N SER A 86 -7.11 -5.54 -11.06
CA SER A 86 -7.12 -5.10 -9.67
C SER A 86 -6.06 -4.02 -9.42
N SER A 87 -6.50 -2.76 -9.33
CA SER A 87 -5.64 -1.62 -8.95
C SER A 87 -4.99 -1.82 -7.59
N MET A 88 -5.72 -2.41 -6.64
CA MET A 88 -5.22 -2.71 -5.29
C MET A 88 -4.07 -3.72 -5.31
N LEU A 89 -4.15 -4.77 -6.13
CA LEU A 89 -3.06 -5.75 -6.25
C LEU A 89 -1.83 -5.14 -6.93
N GLN A 90 -2.03 -4.30 -7.94
CA GLN A 90 -0.93 -3.58 -8.58
C GLN A 90 -0.25 -2.62 -7.59
N HIS A 91 -1.01 -1.92 -6.76
CA HIS A 91 -0.47 -1.05 -5.73
C HIS A 91 0.31 -1.85 -4.67
N ALA A 92 -0.29 -2.92 -4.14
CA ALA A 92 0.36 -3.79 -3.15
C ALA A 92 1.66 -4.40 -3.68
N LEU A 93 1.69 -4.86 -4.94
CA LEU A 93 2.91 -5.33 -5.59
C LEU A 93 3.95 -4.22 -5.70
N GLY A 94 3.54 -3.02 -6.12
CA GLY A 94 4.43 -1.86 -6.22
C GLY A 94 5.10 -1.52 -4.89
N MET A 95 4.31 -1.43 -3.82
CA MET A 95 4.83 -1.17 -2.47
C MET A 95 5.76 -2.29 -1.99
N TRP A 96 5.40 -3.54 -2.25
CA TRP A 96 6.25 -4.68 -1.91
C TRP A 96 7.59 -4.64 -2.67
N LEU A 97 7.57 -4.30 -3.96
CA LEU A 97 8.77 -4.16 -4.79
C LEU A 97 9.70 -3.04 -4.31
N LEU A 98 9.15 -1.90 -3.85
CA LEU A 98 9.95 -0.83 -3.23
C LEU A 98 10.71 -1.34 -2.00
N ASN A 99 10.02 -2.07 -1.13
CA ASN A 99 10.64 -2.65 0.08
C ASN A 99 11.75 -3.65 -0.26
N HIS A 100 11.76 -4.21 -1.47
CA HIS A 100 12.76 -5.14 -1.96
C HIS A 100 13.82 -4.50 -2.87
N GLY A 101 13.87 -3.17 -2.94
CA GLY A 101 14.84 -2.44 -3.77
C GLY A 101 14.64 -2.60 -5.27
N GLN A 102 13.49 -3.14 -5.72
CA GLN A 102 13.14 -3.33 -7.13
C GLN A 102 12.36 -2.12 -7.65
N ALA A 103 12.98 -0.95 -7.52
CA ALA A 103 12.35 0.35 -7.73
C ALA A 103 11.73 0.53 -9.13
N GLU A 104 12.43 0.12 -10.18
CA GLU A 104 11.97 0.28 -11.56
C GLU A 104 10.68 -0.52 -11.82
N PHE A 105 10.64 -1.77 -11.34
CA PHE A 105 9.43 -2.60 -11.42
C PHE A 105 8.31 -2.07 -10.53
N ALA A 106 8.66 -1.52 -9.35
CA ALA A 106 7.70 -0.91 -8.47
C ALA A 106 6.96 0.26 -9.13
N LEU A 107 7.70 1.13 -9.84
CA LEU A 107 7.10 2.24 -10.57
C LEU A 107 6.11 1.76 -11.64
N LEU A 108 6.42 0.67 -12.36
CA LEU A 108 5.49 0.10 -13.34
C LEU A 108 4.19 -0.37 -12.68
N SER A 109 4.29 -1.07 -11.55
CA SER A 109 3.11 -1.54 -10.81
C SER A 109 2.30 -0.40 -10.18
N LEU A 110 2.96 0.59 -9.57
CA LEU A 110 2.29 1.77 -9.01
C LEU A 110 1.63 2.62 -10.10
N ALA A 111 2.32 2.85 -11.23
CA ALA A 111 1.72 3.52 -12.38
C ALA A 111 0.47 2.77 -12.87
N LYS A 112 0.55 1.43 -12.99
CA LYS A 112 -0.60 0.63 -13.38
C LYS A 112 -1.76 0.73 -12.39
N ALA A 113 -1.49 0.79 -11.10
CA ALA A 113 -2.52 1.03 -10.09
C ALA A 113 -3.23 2.38 -10.28
N THR A 114 -2.48 3.45 -10.57
CA THR A 114 -3.05 4.78 -10.85
C THR A 114 -3.82 4.85 -12.17
N GLU A 115 -3.44 4.06 -13.18
CA GLU A 115 -4.21 3.92 -14.42
C GLU A 115 -5.54 3.21 -14.20
N LEU A 116 -5.54 2.13 -13.41
CA LEU A 116 -6.73 1.33 -13.13
C LEU A 116 -7.69 2.02 -12.15
N ALA A 117 -7.19 2.91 -11.29
CA ALA A 117 -7.98 3.69 -10.35
C ALA A 117 -7.59 5.18 -10.40
N PRO A 118 -7.97 5.91 -11.46
CA PRO A 118 -7.53 7.29 -11.68
C PRO A 118 -7.99 8.29 -10.61
N ASP A 119 -9.07 7.97 -9.91
CA ASP A 119 -9.64 8.79 -8.82
C ASP A 119 -9.05 8.47 -7.44
N ASN A 120 -8.21 7.43 -7.34
CA ASN A 120 -7.54 7.08 -6.09
C ASN A 120 -6.27 7.95 -5.91
N ASN A 121 -6.44 9.04 -5.18
CA ASN A 121 -5.35 9.98 -4.91
C ASN A 121 -4.29 9.42 -3.95
N ASP A 122 -4.60 8.41 -3.13
CA ASP A 122 -3.59 7.76 -2.29
C ASP A 122 -2.59 6.99 -3.16
N TYR A 123 -3.06 6.29 -4.20
CA TYR A 123 -2.16 5.61 -5.15
C TYR A 123 -1.30 6.60 -5.94
N ARG A 124 -1.87 7.74 -6.36
CA ARG A 124 -1.11 8.81 -7.02
C ARG A 124 -0.07 9.42 -6.08
N TYR A 125 -0.42 9.58 -4.80
CA TYR A 125 0.48 10.12 -3.80
C TYR A 125 1.67 9.18 -3.59
N ASP A 126 1.41 7.88 -3.42
CA ASP A 126 2.47 6.89 -3.23
C ASP A 126 3.37 6.78 -4.47
N LEU A 127 2.79 6.86 -5.68
CA LEU A 127 3.58 6.95 -6.92
C LEU A 127 4.46 8.21 -6.94
N ALA A 128 3.95 9.36 -6.50
CA ALA A 128 4.74 10.59 -6.43
C ALA A 128 5.92 10.48 -5.46
N VAL A 129 5.69 9.87 -4.29
CA VAL A 129 6.75 9.62 -3.30
C VAL A 129 7.78 8.64 -3.86
N ALA A 130 7.34 7.56 -4.51
CA ALA A 130 8.24 6.61 -5.15
C ALA A 130 9.10 7.27 -6.24
N LEU A 131 8.50 8.06 -7.13
CA LEU A 131 9.21 8.80 -8.18
C LEU A 131 10.26 9.75 -7.58
N HIS A 132 9.89 10.50 -6.55
CA HIS A 132 10.81 11.40 -5.86
C HIS A 132 12.01 10.67 -5.26
N SER A 133 11.78 9.53 -4.59
CA SER A 133 12.85 8.69 -4.03
C SER A 133 13.85 8.16 -5.06
N LEU A 134 13.45 8.16 -6.34
CA LEU A 134 14.24 7.74 -7.49
C LEU A 134 14.79 8.91 -8.31
N ASN A 135 14.74 10.13 -7.75
CA ASN A 135 15.18 11.37 -8.38
C ASN A 135 14.38 11.77 -9.64
N GLU A 136 13.17 11.23 -9.83
CA GLU A 136 12.24 11.60 -10.91
C GLU A 136 11.33 12.75 -10.46
N LEU A 137 11.96 13.88 -10.11
CA LEU A 137 11.31 15.01 -9.42
C LEU A 137 10.18 15.65 -10.24
N GLU A 138 10.39 15.89 -11.52
CA GLU A 138 9.38 16.45 -12.42
C GLU A 138 8.15 15.54 -12.54
N ALA A 139 8.38 14.22 -12.63
CA ALA A 139 7.30 13.24 -12.71
C ALA A 139 6.52 13.17 -11.39
N ALA A 140 7.22 13.23 -10.25
CA ALA A 140 6.60 13.29 -8.93
C ALA A 140 5.71 14.54 -8.76
N GLN A 141 6.22 15.72 -9.14
CA GLN A 141 5.47 16.98 -9.12
C GLN A 141 4.21 16.91 -9.98
N LYS A 142 4.28 16.26 -11.16
CA LYS A 142 3.13 16.07 -12.04
C LYS A 142 2.03 15.25 -11.37
N GLN A 143 2.37 14.17 -10.67
CA GLN A 143 1.38 13.35 -9.97
C GLN A 143 0.69 14.14 -8.84
N LEU A 144 1.45 14.88 -8.04
CA LEU A 144 0.89 15.72 -6.96
C LEU A 144 0.02 16.85 -7.50
N THR A 145 0.43 17.47 -8.61
CA THR A 145 -0.36 18.52 -9.28
C THR A 145 -1.73 17.98 -9.68
N GLN A 146 -1.82 16.75 -10.20
CA GLN A 146 -3.10 16.12 -10.54
C GLN A 146 -3.98 15.89 -9.30
N ILE A 147 -3.39 15.49 -8.17
CA ILE A 147 -4.14 15.35 -6.91
C ILE A 147 -4.72 16.71 -6.48
N VAL A 148 -3.92 17.78 -6.52
CA VAL A 148 -4.36 19.13 -6.14
C VAL A 148 -5.43 19.67 -7.10
N GLN A 149 -5.33 19.38 -8.40
CA GLN A 149 -6.36 19.75 -9.39
C GLN A 149 -7.70 19.04 -9.13
N ASN A 150 -7.66 17.75 -8.79
CA ASN A 150 -8.86 16.95 -8.54
C ASN A 150 -9.46 17.23 -7.15
N GLN A 151 -8.61 17.50 -6.15
CA GLN A 151 -8.97 17.77 -4.77
C GLN A 151 -8.18 18.97 -4.23
N PRO A 152 -8.63 20.21 -4.52
CA PRO A 152 -7.92 21.42 -4.09
C PRO A 152 -7.74 21.56 -2.57
N ALA A 153 -8.57 20.87 -1.77
CA ALA A 153 -8.49 20.85 -0.32
C ALA A 153 -7.52 19.78 0.24
N ASN A 154 -6.86 18.98 -0.60
CA ASN A 154 -5.95 17.93 -0.14
C ASN A 154 -4.65 18.53 0.42
N ARG A 155 -4.64 18.88 1.72
CA ARG A 155 -3.49 19.50 2.41
C ARG A 155 -2.22 18.66 2.25
N LYS A 156 -2.31 17.33 2.39
CA LYS A 156 -1.16 16.41 2.31
C LYS A 156 -0.43 16.55 0.97
N ALA A 157 -1.17 16.52 -0.14
CA ALA A 157 -0.59 16.66 -1.47
C ALA A 157 -0.01 18.06 -1.72
N ARG A 158 -0.65 19.12 -1.20
CA ARG A 158 -0.18 20.51 -1.35
C ARG A 158 1.13 20.77 -0.62
N VAL A 159 1.23 20.33 0.64
CA VAL A 159 2.46 20.44 1.42
C VAL A 159 3.61 19.71 0.73
N LEU A 160 3.38 18.47 0.27
CA LEU A 160 4.42 17.71 -0.42
C LEU A 160 4.81 18.36 -1.76
N LEU A 161 3.85 18.90 -2.51
CA LEU A 161 4.13 19.61 -3.77
C LEU A 161 4.96 20.87 -3.54
N ILE A 162 4.63 21.65 -2.49
CA ILE A 162 5.43 22.81 -2.07
C ILE A 162 6.86 22.39 -1.74
N GLN A 163 7.03 21.31 -0.98
CA GLN A 163 8.36 20.79 -0.65
C GLN A 163 9.16 20.44 -1.91
N TYR A 164 8.56 19.70 -2.85
CA TYR A 164 9.22 19.30 -4.09
C TYR A 164 9.53 20.50 -5.00
N TRP A 165 8.72 21.55 -4.97
CA TRP A 165 9.00 22.80 -5.68
C TRP A 165 10.13 23.61 -5.03
N LYS A 166 10.23 23.62 -3.70
CA LYS A 166 11.36 24.23 -2.99
C LYS A 166 12.67 23.55 -3.37
N GLU A 167 12.69 22.23 -3.41
CA GLU A 167 13.86 21.43 -3.80
C GLU A 167 14.33 21.73 -5.24
N ASN A 168 13.41 21.97 -6.18
CA ASN A 168 13.72 22.33 -7.57
C ASN A 168 13.82 23.85 -7.83
N GLY A 169 13.83 24.70 -6.79
CA GLY A 169 13.93 26.16 -6.93
C GLY A 169 12.72 26.85 -7.59
N GLN A 170 11.57 26.20 -7.66
CA GLN A 170 10.34 26.73 -8.27
C GLN A 170 9.58 27.68 -7.32
N LEU A 171 10.27 28.73 -6.86
CA LEU A 171 9.81 29.63 -5.79
C LEU A 171 8.48 30.35 -6.11
N GLN A 172 8.20 30.63 -7.38
CA GLN A 172 6.94 31.26 -7.79
C GLN A 172 5.75 30.32 -7.54
N ASN A 173 5.88 29.03 -7.89
CA ASN A 173 4.84 28.03 -7.65
C ASN A 173 4.60 27.83 -6.14
N VAL A 174 5.68 27.83 -5.35
CA VAL A 174 5.62 27.78 -3.89
C VAL A 174 4.79 28.93 -3.32
N GLN A 175 5.10 30.18 -3.69
CA GLN A 175 4.41 31.36 -3.17
C GLN A 175 2.90 31.32 -3.46
N ILE A 176 2.52 30.94 -4.68
CA ILE A 176 1.12 30.85 -5.09
C ILE A 176 0.38 29.81 -4.26
N LEU A 177 0.87 28.56 -4.24
CA LEU A 177 0.16 27.46 -3.60
C LEU A 177 0.16 27.56 -2.07
N LEU A 178 1.22 28.13 -1.47
CA LEU A 178 1.30 28.39 -0.03
C LEU A 178 0.28 29.45 0.39
N ALA A 179 0.20 30.58 -0.33
CA ALA A 179 -0.78 31.63 -0.03
C ALA A 179 -2.22 31.11 -0.11
N GLU A 180 -2.53 30.29 -1.11
CA GLU A 180 -3.83 29.61 -1.21
C GLU A 180 -4.07 28.64 -0.03
N LEU A 181 -3.01 28.06 0.55
CA LEU A 181 -3.12 27.05 1.62
C LEU A 181 -3.34 27.73 2.97
N GLU A 182 -2.64 28.84 3.21
CA GLU A 182 -2.84 29.74 4.35
C GLU A 182 -4.23 30.35 4.36
N GLN A 183 -4.76 30.81 3.22
CA GLN A 183 -6.12 31.35 3.15
C GLN A 183 -7.19 30.32 3.53
N GLN A 184 -6.97 29.04 3.22
CA GLN A 184 -7.89 27.96 3.56
C GLN A 184 -7.72 27.46 5.01
N ASN A 185 -6.56 27.71 5.63
CA ASN A 185 -6.22 27.24 6.97
C ASN A 185 -5.53 28.37 7.78
N PRO A 186 -6.24 29.48 8.06
CA PRO A 186 -5.63 30.69 8.63
C PRO A 186 -5.04 30.48 10.04
N ASP A 187 -5.49 29.46 10.76
CA ASP A 187 -5.07 29.15 12.13
C ASP A 187 -3.93 28.12 12.20
N ASP A 188 -3.36 27.69 11.07
CA ASP A 188 -2.27 26.70 11.03
C ASP A 188 -0.89 27.39 11.16
N PRO A 189 -0.20 27.27 12.31
CA PRO A 189 1.05 27.97 12.56
C PRO A 189 2.22 27.44 11.71
N GLU A 190 2.15 26.19 11.23
CA GLU A 190 3.17 25.60 10.36
C GLU A 190 3.16 26.27 8.98
N LEU A 191 1.96 26.62 8.49
CA LEU A 191 1.79 27.36 7.24
C LEU A 191 2.28 28.80 7.37
N GLN A 192 1.96 29.47 8.48
CA GLN A 192 2.38 30.87 8.71
C GLN A 192 3.91 31.04 8.80
N GLN A 193 4.64 29.99 9.18
CA GLN A 193 6.10 29.96 9.20
C GLN A 193 6.71 29.59 7.85
N GLY A 194 5.86 29.32 6.85
CA GLY A 194 6.26 29.06 5.49
C GLY A 194 6.61 27.61 5.18
N LEU A 195 6.15 26.64 6.01
CA LEU A 195 6.48 25.21 5.95
C LEU A 195 7.99 24.92 6.08
#